data_AF-W7W4D7-F1
#
_entry.id   AF-W7W4D7-F1
#
_cell.length_a   1.000
_cell.length_b   1.000
_cell.length_c   1.000
_cell.angle_alpha   90.00
_cell.angle_beta   90.00
_cell.angle_gamma   90.00
#
_symmetry.space_group_name_H-M   'P 1'
#
loop_
_entity.id
_entity.type
_entity.pdbx_description
1 polymer ?
#
loop_
_entity_poly.entity_id
_entity_poly.type
_entity_poly.pdbx_seq_one_letter_code
_entity_poly.pdbx_strand_id
1 'polypeptide(L)' 'MDKDTVSIYFVRAALAHLAPEALPAVLRAAGIPAEMLAHRQARVPARAFAALWLAVAHQLDDEFFGLDARRMKVGSFA' A
#
# COMPACT_ATOMS: atom_id res chain seq x y z
N MET A 1 6.61 21.14 -5.32
CA MET A 1 5.78 20.49 -6.35
C MET A 1 6.10 19.00 -6.27
N ASP A 2 5.38 18.25 -5.42
CA ASP A 2 5.51 16.79 -5.34
C ASP A 2 5.07 16.22 -6.70
N LYS A 3 6.04 15.95 -7.59
CA LYS A 3 5.80 15.67 -9.01
C LYS A 3 5.39 14.21 -9.27
N ASP A 4 5.55 13.36 -8.26
CA ASP A 4 5.32 11.93 -8.36
C ASP A 4 4.04 11.56 -7.59
N THR A 5 2.99 11.22 -8.34
CA THR A 5 1.72 10.73 -7.78
C THR A 5 1.36 9.37 -8.35
N VAL A 6 0.92 8.49 -7.46
CA VAL A 6 0.53 7.11 -7.78
C VAL A 6 -0.99 7.04 -7.86
N SER A 7 -1.50 6.35 -8.87
CA SER A 7 -2.94 6.11 -9.01
C SER A 7 -3.49 5.30 -7.83
N ILE A 8 -4.68 5.63 -7.35
CA ILE A 8 -5.38 4.86 -6.31
C ILE A 8 -5.59 3.38 -6.70
N TYR A 9 -5.54 3.07 -8.00
CA TYR A 9 -5.57 1.69 -8.49
C TYR A 9 -4.47 0.85 -7.85
N PHE A 10 -3.23 1.34 -7.79
CA PHE A 10 -2.10 0.62 -7.21
C PHE A 10 -2.20 0.51 -5.69
N VAL A 11 -2.75 1.53 -5.03
CA VAL A 11 -3.07 1.47 -3.59
C VAL A 11 -4.04 0.34 -3.30
N ARG A 12 -5.12 0.23 -4.07
CA ARG A 12 -6.12 -0.85 -3.91
C ARG A 12 -5.53 -2.22 -4.21
N ALA A 13 -4.64 -2.32 -5.20
CA ALA A 13 -3.96 -3.57 -5.52
C ALA A 13 -3.04 -4.05 -4.39
N ALA A 14 -2.23 -3.16 -3.80
CA ALA A 14 -1.37 -3.49 -2.66
C ALA A 14 -2.16 -3.95 -1.42
N LEU A 15 -3.38 -3.45 -1.25
CA LEU A 15 -4.27 -3.80 -0.14
C LEU A 15 -5.10 -5.08 -0.37
N ALA A 16 -5.06 -5.68 -1.56
CA ALA A 16 -6.00 -6.73 -1.97
C ALA A 16 -5.94 -8.00 -1.10
N HIS A 17 -4.75 -8.31 -0.55
CA HIS A 17 -4.52 -9.48 0.31
C HIS A 17 -4.42 -9.11 1.80
N LEU A 18 -4.59 -7.84 2.15
CA LEU A 18 -4.55 -7.38 3.53
C LEU A 18 -5.85 -7.76 4.25
N ALA A 19 -5.73 -8.27 5.47
CA ALA A 19 -6.89 -8.56 6.31
C ALA A 19 -7.68 -7.26 6.59
N PRO A 20 -9.03 -7.25 6.54
CA PRO A 20 -9.84 -6.05 6.75
C PRO A 20 -9.55 -5.31 8.06
N GLU A 21 -9.22 -6.04 9.12
CA GLU A 21 -8.86 -5.52 10.44
C GLU A 21 -7.53 -4.74 10.45
N ALA A 22 -6.60 -5.06 9.54
CA ALA A 22 -5.30 -4.39 9.43
C ALA A 22 -5.36 -3.12 8.56
N LEU A 23 -6.40 -2.98 7.73
CA LEU A 23 -6.57 -1.88 6.78
C LEU A 23 -6.49 -0.48 7.46
N PRO A 24 -7.21 -0.19 8.57
CA PRO A 24 -7.16 1.13 9.19
C PRO A 24 -5.76 1.49 9.70
N ALA A 25 -5.01 0.52 10.22
CA ALA A 25 -3.67 0.73 10.73
C ALA A 25 -2.67 1.05 9.60
N VAL A 26 -2.75 0.30 8.50
CA VAL A 26 -1.92 0.49 7.30
C VAL A 26 -2.18 1.84 6.64
N LEU A 27 -3.45 2.22 6.45
CA LEU A 27 -3.80 3.51 5.86
C LEU A 27 -3.33 4.69 6.70
N ARG A 28 -3.47 4.59 8.03
CA ARG A 28 -2.98 5.60 8.98
C ARG A 28 -1.46 5.73 8.93
N ALA A 29 -0.72 4.62 8.87
CA ALA A 29 0.74 4.64 8.75
C ALA A 29 1.20 5.29 7.44
N ALA A 30 0.43 5.09 6.35
CA ALA A 30 0.70 5.70 5.05
C ALA A 30 0.22 7.15 4.91
N GLY A 31 -0.56 7.67 5.87
CA GLY A 31 -1.21 8.97 5.77
C GLY A 31 -2.24 9.05 4.63
N ILE A 32 -2.86 7.93 4.26
CA ILE A 32 -3.86 7.85 3.18
C ILE A 32 -5.26 7.82 3.82
N PRO A 33 -6.10 8.84 3.61
CA PRO A 33 -7.48 8.82 4.08
C PRO A 33 -8.29 7.71 3.41
N ALA A 34 -9.12 6.99 4.17
CA ALA A 34 -9.86 5.83 3.68
C ALA A 34 -10.87 6.20 2.57
N GLU A 35 -11.43 7.41 2.62
CA GLU A 35 -12.34 7.95 1.61
C GLU A 35 -11.68 8.03 0.21
N MET A 36 -10.35 8.15 0.13
CA MET A 36 -9.66 8.15 -1.17
C MET A 36 -9.87 6.84 -1.94
N LEU A 37 -10.04 5.71 -1.23
CA LEU A 37 -10.26 4.41 -1.86
C LEU A 37 -11.58 4.33 -2.63
N ALA A 38 -12.57 5.17 -2.28
CA ALA A 38 -13.86 5.24 -2.97
C ALA A 38 -13.76 5.99 -4.32
N HIS A 39 -12.78 6.86 -4.48
CA HIS A 39 -12.62 7.72 -5.66
C HIS A 39 -11.71 7.06 -6.70
N ARG A 40 -12.28 6.46 -7.75
CA ARG A 40 -11.53 5.71 -8.78
C ARG A 40 -10.38 6.47 -9.48
N GLN A 41 -10.46 7.79 -9.54
CA GLN A 41 -9.46 8.65 -10.20
C GLN A 41 -8.53 9.36 -9.19
N ALA A 42 -8.66 9.07 -7.89
CA ALA A 42 -7.78 9.65 -6.89
C ALA A 42 -6.31 9.28 -7.15
N ARG A 43 -5.42 10.17 -6.74
CA ARG A 43 -3.98 9.94 -6.79
C ARG A 43 -3.38 10.30 -5.44
N VAL A 44 -2.46 9.48 -4.95
CA VAL A 44 -1.73 9.71 -3.71
C VAL A 44 -0.30 10.17 -4.01
N PRO A 45 0.32 10.99 -3.16
CA PRO A 45 1.75 11.29 -3.28
C PRO A 45 2.58 10.01 -3.26
N ALA A 46 3.66 9.94 -4.06
CA ALA A 46 4.53 8.77 -4.11
C ALA A 46 5.09 8.38 -2.73
N ARG A 47 5.41 9.37 -1.87
CA ARG A 47 5.82 9.13 -0.48
C ARG A 47 4.78 8.37 0.36
N ALA A 48 3.50 8.66 0.15
CA ALA A 48 2.41 7.99 0.85
C ALA A 48 2.27 6.54 0.34
N PHE A 49 2.45 6.32 -0.96
CA PHE A 49 2.48 4.98 -1.54
C PHE A 49 3.69 4.17 -1.07
N ALA A 50 4.88 4.76 -0.95
CA ALA A 50 6.05 4.10 -0.40
C ALA A 50 5.85 3.69 1.08
N ALA A 51 5.25 4.57 1.88
CA ALA A 51 4.90 4.25 3.26
C ALA A 51 3.85 3.13 3.35
N LEU A 52 2.85 3.13 2.45
CA LEU A 52 1.88 2.05 2.31
C LEU A 52 2.57 0.72 1.99
N TRP A 53 3.50 0.73 1.03
CA TRP A 53 4.25 -0.46 0.62
C TRP A 53 4.91 -1.13 1.82
N LEU A 54 5.68 -0.37 2.60
CA LEU A 54 6.35 -0.88 3.80
C LEU A 54 5.34 -1.40 4.83
N ALA A 55 4.28 -0.64 5.10
CA ALA A 55 3.27 -1.04 6.09
C ALA A 55 2.54 -2.34 5.71
N VAL A 56 2.19 -2.53 4.44
CA VAL A 56 1.59 -3.77 3.95
C VAL A 56 2.59 -4.92 4.01
N ALA A 57 3.83 -4.70 3.53
CA ALA A 57 4.86 -5.72 3.54
C ALA A 57 5.13 -6.25 4.96
N HIS A 58 5.17 -5.36 5.96
CA HIS A 58 5.29 -5.74 7.36
C HIS A 58 4.08 -6.50 7.89
N GLN A 59 2.86 -6.14 7.50
CA GLN A 59 1.66 -6.85 7.95
C GLN A 59 1.51 -8.24 7.32
N LEU A 60 1.95 -8.40 6.08
CA LEU A 60 1.87 -9.66 5.36
C LEU A 60 3.09 -10.56 5.55
N ASP A 61 4.18 -10.02 6.13
CA ASP A 61 5.51 -10.64 6.09
C ASP A 61 5.90 -11.04 4.64
N ASP A 62 5.48 -10.20 3.68
CA ASP A 62 5.62 -10.42 2.25
C ASP A 62 5.75 -9.10 1.49
N GLU A 63 6.95 -8.84 0.97
CA GLU A 63 7.26 -7.65 0.18
C GLU A 63 6.59 -7.60 -1.19
N PHE A 64 6.04 -8.73 -1.66
CA PHE A 64 5.28 -8.81 -2.90
C PHE A 64 3.75 -8.77 -2.67
N PHE A 65 3.32 -8.52 -1.44
CA PHE A 65 1.92 -8.38 -1.06
C PHE A 65 1.04 -9.63 -1.30
N GLY A 66 1.62 -10.82 -1.34
CA GLY A 66 0.89 -12.04 -1.72
C GLY A 66 0.52 -12.12 -3.20
N LEU A 67 1.10 -11.26 -4.06
CA LEU A 67 0.86 -11.24 -5.50
C LEU A 67 1.72 -12.25 -6.30
N ASP A 68 2.68 -12.92 -5.65
CA ASP A 68 3.49 -14.00 -6.20
C ASP A 68 3.23 -15.31 -5.45
N ALA A 69 3.48 -16.46 -6.09
CA ALA A 69 3.32 -17.79 -5.50
C ALA A 69 4.30 -18.04 -4.34
N ARG A 70 5.41 -17.31 -4.28
CA ARG A 70 6.37 -17.35 -3.18
C ARG A 70 6.44 -15.98 -2.50
N ARG A 71 6.27 -15.97 -1.17
CA ARG A 71 6.49 -14.76 -0.36
C ARG A 71 7.92 -14.24 -0.53
N MET A 72 8.08 -12.93 -0.53
CA MET A 72 9.36 -12.25 -0.51
C MET A 72 9.62 -11.67 0.89
N LYS A 73 10.79 -11.94 1.47
CA LYS A 73 11.12 -11.40 2.79
C LYS A 73 11.19 -9.88 2.74
N VAL A 74 10.71 -9.21 3.80
CA VAL A 74 10.89 -7.76 3.96
C VAL A 74 12.39 -7.42 4.01
N GLY A 75 12.80 -6.41 3.24
CA GLY A 75 14.17 -5.99 2.98
C GLY A 75 14.78 -6.46 1.65
N SER A 76 14.04 -7.13 0.76
CA SER A 76 14.57 -7.62 -0.53
C SER A 76 14.71 -6.52 -1.59
N PHE A 77 13.93 -5.45 -1.48
CA PHE A 77 14.00 -4.27 -2.37
C PHE A 77 14.85 -3.10 -1.81
N ALA A 78 15.50 -3.27 -0.65
CA ALA A 78 16.26 -2.23 0.06
C ALA A 78 17.75 -2.18 -0.33
#